data_AF-W1XU93-F1
#
_entry.id   AF-W1XU93-F1
#
_cell.length_a   1.000
_cell.length_b   1.000
_cell.length_c   1.000
_cell.angle_alpha   90.00
_cell.angle_beta   90.00
_cell.angle_gamma   90.00
#
_symmetry.space_group_name_H-M   'P 1'
#
loop_
_entity.id
_entity.type
_entity.pdbx_description
1 polymer ?
#
loop_
_entity_poly.entity_id
_entity_poly.type
_entity_poly.pdbx_seq_one_letter_code
_entity_poly.pdbx_strand_id
1 'polypeptide(L)' 'IKLIYDSESKVILGGQVAGYKDAVQRVNVIAACIYGKLTTKELGMLDLCYAPPFARTWDALNIAGNVSK' A
#
# COMPACT_ATOMS: atom_id res chain seq x y z
N ILE A 1 8.32 1.80 3.95
CA ILE A 1 6.91 2.27 3.89
C ILE A 1 6.38 2.26 5.31
N LYS A 2 5.70 3.32 5.72
CA LYS A 2 4.93 3.36 6.98
C LYS A 2 3.46 3.49 6.62
N LEU A 3 2.64 2.51 6.99
CA LEU A 3 1.19 2.52 6.75
C LEU A 3 0.49 2.95 8.03
N ILE A 4 -0.52 3.82 7.92
CA ILE A 4 -1.34 4.28 9.04
C ILE A 4 -2.77 3.86 8.75
N TYR A 5 -3.37 3.12 9.67
CA TYR A 5 -4.71 2.57 9.52
C TYR A 5 -5.42 2.54 10.88
N ASP A 6 -6.74 2.50 10.84
CA ASP A 6 -7.58 2.42 12.03
C ASP A 6 -7.49 1.03 12.67
N SER A 7 -7.33 0.95 13.99
CA SER A 7 -7.04 -0.32 14.67
C SER A 7 -8.23 -1.28 14.69
N GLU A 8 -9.46 -0.78 14.61
CA GLU A 8 -10.68 -1.60 14.69
C GLU A 8 -11.16 -2.00 13.29
N SER A 9 -11.45 -1.02 12.45
CA SER A 9 -11.96 -1.22 11.09
C SER A 9 -10.90 -1.65 10.08
N LYS A 10 -9.62 -1.46 10.40
CA LYS A 10 -8.47 -1.68 9.51
C LYS A 10 -8.47 -0.80 8.25
N VAL A 11 -9.31 0.23 8.20
CA VAL A 11 -9.36 1.18 7.08
C VAL A 11 -8.06 1.99 7.04
N ILE A 12 -7.49 2.13 5.84
CA ILE A 12 -6.27 2.90 5.62
C ILE A 12 -6.58 4.39 5.77
N LEU A 13 -5.85 5.06 6.67
CA LEU A 13 -5.99 6.49 6.96
C LEU A 13 -4.88 7.32 6.32
N GLY A 14 -3.74 6.70 6.02
CA GLY A 14 -2.56 7.41 5.55
C GLY A 14 -1.38 6.48 5.30
N GLY A 15 -0.31 7.07 4.79
CA GLY A 15 0.97 6.39 4.70
C GLY A 15 2.10 7.30 4.27
N GLN A 16 3.32 6.83 4.47
CA GLN A 16 4.55 7.54 4.13
C GLN A 16 5.46 6.58 3.38
N VAL A 17 6.01 7.08 2.27
CA VAL A 17 6.96 6.35 1.43
C VAL A 17 8.19 7.22 1.25
N ALA A 18 9.36 6.65 1.55
CA ALA A 18 10.65 7.25 1.29
C ALA A 18 11.52 6.23 0.54
N GLY A 19 12.22 6.69 -0.49
CA GLY A 19 13.05 5.85 -1.34
C GLY A 19 13.56 6.62 -2.55
N TYR A 20 14.70 6.20 -3.10
CA TYR A 20 15.37 6.89 -4.20
C TYR A 20 14.63 6.77 -5.55
N LYS A 21 13.86 5.70 -5.74
CA LYS A 21 13.13 5.41 -6.97
C LYS A 21 11.72 4.91 -6.65
N ASP A 22 10.74 5.31 -7.47
CA ASP A 22 9.35 4.81 -7.48
C ASP A 22 8.57 4.98 -6.16
N ALA A 23 8.99 5.90 -5.28
CA ALA A 23 8.26 6.23 -4.06
C ALA A 23 6.88 6.86 -4.38
N VAL A 24 6.85 7.75 -5.37
CA VAL A 24 5.64 8.47 -5.81
C VAL A 24 4.53 7.51 -6.28
N GLN A 25 4.88 6.44 -7.01
CA GLN A 25 3.91 5.46 -7.49
C GLN A 25 3.13 4.82 -6.33
N ARG A 26 3.82 4.46 -5.25
CA ARG A 26 3.21 3.84 -4.07
C ARG A 26 2.36 4.82 -3.27
N VAL A 27 2.75 6.09 -3.24
CA VAL A 27 1.92 7.13 -2.62
C VAL A 27 0.59 7.28 -3.37
N ASN A 28 0.58 7.22 -4.70
CA ASN A 28 -0.67 7.27 -5.47
C ASN A 28 -1.61 6.11 -5.15
N VAL A 29 -1.07 4.89 -4.99
CA VAL A 29 -1.88 3.72 -4.57
C VAL A 29 -2.47 3.95 -3.18
N ILE A 30 -1.68 4.43 -2.21
CA ILE A 30 -2.18 4.74 -0.86
C ILE A 30 -3.29 5.78 -0.91
N ALA A 31 -3.14 6.84 -1.72
CA ALA A 31 -4.17 7.86 -1.90
C ALA A 31 -5.49 7.27 -2.45
N ALA A 32 -5.40 6.37 -3.44
CA ALA A 32 -6.57 5.66 -3.97
C ALA A 32 -7.23 4.75 -2.93
N CYS A 33 -6.44 4.04 -2.12
CA CYS A 33 -6.95 3.22 -1.01
C CYS A 33 -7.70 4.06 0.03
N ILE A 34 -7.17 5.24 0.40
CA ILE A 34 -7.84 6.16 1.33
C ILE A 34 -9.17 6.65 0.74
N TYR A 35 -9.15 7.08 -0.54
CA TYR A 35 -10.36 7.51 -1.24
C TYR A 35 -11.44 6.42 -1.25
N GLY A 36 -11.04 5.18 -1.53
CA GLY A 36 -11.93 4.01 -1.55
C GLY A 36 -12.28 3.43 -0.18
N LYS A 37 -11.72 3.97 0.92
CA LYS A 37 -11.82 3.40 2.27
C LYS A 37 -11.42 1.93 2.37
N LEU A 38 -10.40 1.53 1.61
CA LEU A 38 -9.90 0.16 1.60
C LEU A 38 -9.28 -0.19 2.96
N THR A 39 -9.45 -1.46 3.32
CA THR A 39 -8.84 -2.09 4.49
C THR A 39 -7.41 -2.57 4.18
N THR A 40 -6.61 -2.80 5.23
CA THR A 40 -5.25 -3.38 5.08
C THR A 40 -5.25 -4.74 4.39
N LYS A 41 -6.29 -5.56 4.60
CA LYS A 41 -6.47 -6.87 3.95
C LYS A 41 -6.70 -6.72 2.45
N GLU A 42 -7.53 -5.77 2.04
CA GLU A 42 -7.76 -5.48 0.62
C GLU A 42 -6.50 -4.95 -0.05
N LEU A 43 -5.73 -4.06 0.61
CA LEU A 43 -4.42 -3.64 0.11
C LEU A 43 -3.45 -4.83 -0.05
N GLY A 44 -3.47 -5.77 0.89
CA GLY A 44 -2.66 -6.99 0.84
C GLY A 44 -2.91 -7.85 -0.40
N MET A 45 -4.12 -7.77 -0.96
CA MET A 45 -4.59 -8.55 -2.12
C MET A 45 -4.79 -7.70 -3.39
N LEU A 46 -4.49 -6.41 -3.33
CA LEU A 46 -4.70 -5.48 -4.44
C LEU A 46 -3.79 -5.87 -5.61
N ASP A 47 -4.38 -6.02 -6.79
CA ASP A 47 -3.63 -6.34 -8.01
C ASP A 47 -2.92 -5.09 -8.54
N LEU A 48 -1.61 -5.04 -8.31
CA LEU A 48 -0.75 -3.93 -8.68
C LEU A 48 0.07 -4.29 -9.91
N CYS A 49 0.15 -3.36 -10.87
CA CYS A 49 0.96 -3.56 -12.06
C CYS A 49 2.41 -3.87 -11.67
N TYR A 50 2.94 -4.98 -12.18
CA TYR A 50 4.32 -5.38 -11.97
C TYR A 50 5.05 -5.52 -13.31
N ALA A 51 6.30 -5.06 -13.33
CA ALA A 51 7.31 -5.50 -14.29
C ALA A 51 8.70 -5.37 -13.64
N PRO A 52 9.71 -6.16 -14.05
CA PRO A 52 11.04 -6.15 -13.45
C PRO A 52 11.68 -4.77 -13.20
N PRO A 53 11.55 -3.75 -14.08
CA PRO A 53 12.14 -2.44 -13.84
C PRO A 53 11.37 -1.54 -12.85
N PHE A 54 10.13 -1.89 -12.46
CA PHE A 54 9.22 -1.02 -11.68
C PHE A 54 8.81 -1.61 -10.33
N ALA A 55 8.50 -2.91 -10.29
CA ALA A 55 8.01 -3.57 -9.07
C ALA A 55 8.36 -5.06 -9.04
N ARG A 56 8.33 -5.64 -7.85
CA ARG A 56 8.44 -7.10 -7.66
C ARG A 56 7.07 -7.74 -7.83
N THR A 57 7.02 -9.07 -7.91
CA THR A 57 5.78 -9.86 -7.97
C THR A 57 4.83 -9.54 -6.81
N TRP A 58 5.37 -9.31 -5.61
CA TRP A 58 4.63 -8.74 -4.49
C TRP A 58 5.14 -7.32 -4.25
N ASP A 59 4.29 -6.32 -4.45
CA ASP A 59 4.70 -4.95 -4.15
C ASP A 59 4.90 -4.78 -2.64
N ALA A 60 5.79 -3.86 -2.27
CA ALA A 60 6.01 -3.50 -0.88
C ALA A 60 4.73 -3.05 -0.15
N LEU A 61 3.74 -2.51 -0.88
CA LEU A 61 2.41 -2.22 -0.34
C LEU A 61 1.58 -3.47 -0.03
N ASN A 62 1.61 -4.51 -0.88
CA ASN A 62 0.94 -5.77 -0.56
C ASN A 62 1.53 -6.39 0.70
N ILE A 63 2.86 -6.37 0.81
CA ILE A 63 3.56 -6.85 2.01
C ILE A 63 3.13 -6.04 3.24
N ALA A 64 3.09 -4.70 3.14
CA ALA A 64 2.66 -3.83 4.24
C ALA A 64 1.22 -4.13 4.69
N GLY A 65 0.30 -4.35 3.75
CA GLY A 65 -1.07 -4.76 4.04
C GLY A 65 -1.12 -6.10 4.79
N ASN A 66 -0.40 -7.12 4.30
CA ASN A 66 -0.43 -8.47 4.86
C ASN A 66 0.23 -8.60 6.25
N VAL A 67 1.18 -7.74 6.60
CA VAL A 67 1.80 -7.73 7.95
C VAL A 67 1.08 -6.84 8.96
N SER A 68 0.07 -6.08 8.52
CA SER A 68 -0.72 -5.22 9.40
C SER A 68 -1.66 -6.06 10.27
N LYS A 69 -1.62 -5.84 11.59
CA LYS A 69 -2.41 -6.55 12.60
C LYS A 69 -3.71 -5.84 12.90
#